data_AF-A0A0F9NDP2-F1
#
_entry.id   AF-A0A0F9NDP2-F1
#
_cell.length_a   1.000
_cell.length_b   1.000
_cell.length_c   1.000
_cell.angle_alpha   90.00
_cell.angle_beta   90.00
_cell.angle_gamma   90.00
#
_symmetry.space_group_name_H-M   'P 1'
#
loop_
_entity.id
_entity.type
_entity.pdbx_description
1 polymer ?
#
loop_
_entity_poly.entity_id
_entity_poly.type
_entity_poly.pdbx_seq_one_letter_code
_entity_poly.pdbx_strand_id
1 'polypeptide(L)'
;NNRCPICSMKNRVRPFVKTIKDVIKIANKRGFILISNKFCGMKKKYMWRCQNGHEWNAVADNVKQGTGCPYCCSTPTEEKCRFIFESLLDKKFPKSQVLGRLGLDGYCEELGLAFEYQGIQHYNPNHYFHQHNKESFNDQIDRDNRKSEACKQRNIIKVDIPYTEAKTIERLEQFITAQLHKYGVKINSAVNWDKYKGDQSLVDFQNSLEIKNIKLLSKAYMGSHSKHRYECNRCNYQWEAVARDVRNKSGCPQCAGNRRYNINDMHELAKKSNLRFLSNEYLGANTKRKWQCCTCEYIWNVKPSSVRNGKRCPKCSGNLRITYDRFKECIQKKNIQLLERYQELSHKYPFKCLMCNYRWNTTASAVWSKGCPQCSKNKKKLTKLLVLAEERGLKLLTSEYLGLCVKHEWQCLNCDRIYQLKPTNVRHGTSCRTCKLRKRKEVI
;
A
#
# COMPACT_ATOMS: atom_id res chain seq x y z
N ASN A 1 6.95 -20.41 -57.64
CA ASN A 1 6.90 -18.97 -57.29
C ASN A 1 7.29 -18.71 -55.84
N ASN A 2 8.57 -18.91 -55.50
CA ASN A 2 9.14 -18.54 -54.21
C ASN A 2 9.65 -17.10 -54.29
N ARG A 3 8.98 -16.17 -53.61
CA ARG A 3 9.42 -14.77 -53.52
C ARG A 3 10.57 -14.63 -52.52
N CYS A 4 11.66 -14.01 -52.96
CA CYS A 4 12.84 -13.70 -52.15
C CYS A 4 12.48 -12.86 -50.89
N PRO A 5 12.88 -13.28 -49.66
CA PRO A 5 12.57 -12.57 -48.42
C PRO A 5 13.09 -11.13 -48.37
N ILE A 6 14.17 -10.84 -49.11
CA ILE A 6 14.83 -9.53 -49.13
C ILE A 6 14.02 -8.52 -49.97
N CYS A 7 13.41 -8.97 -51.08
CA CYS A 7 12.55 -8.13 -51.92
C CYS A 7 11.18 -7.85 -51.25
N SER A 8 10.71 -8.76 -50.38
CA SER A 8 9.52 -8.58 -49.53
C SER A 8 9.70 -7.50 -48.45
N MET A 9 10.93 -7.30 -47.97
CA MET A 9 11.23 -6.29 -46.95
C MET A 9 11.30 -4.86 -47.50
N LYS A 10 11.73 -4.67 -48.76
CA LYS A 10 11.88 -3.33 -49.38
C LYS A 10 10.55 -2.67 -49.76
N ASN A 11 9.45 -3.43 -49.85
CA ASN A 11 8.12 -2.94 -50.25
C ASN A 11 7.14 -2.70 -49.08
N ARG A 12 7.58 -2.73 -47.81
CA ARG A 12 6.72 -2.33 -46.69
C ARG A 12 6.73 -0.81 -46.53
N VAL A 13 5.79 -0.14 -47.19
CA VAL A 13 5.38 1.22 -46.82
C VAL A 13 5.15 1.23 -45.31
N ARG A 14 5.91 2.04 -44.56
CA ARG A 14 5.76 2.15 -43.10
C ARG A 14 4.29 2.45 -42.78
N PRO A 15 3.62 1.70 -41.89
CA PRO A 15 2.23 1.98 -41.56
C PRO A 15 2.14 3.41 -41.04
N PHE A 16 1.25 4.21 -41.64
CA PHE A 16 1.01 5.59 -41.24
C PHE A 16 0.74 5.65 -39.73
N VAL A 17 1.69 6.23 -38.98
CA VAL A 17 1.58 6.31 -37.51
C VAL A 17 0.50 7.33 -37.19
N LYS A 18 -0.64 6.85 -36.69
CA LYS A 18 -1.75 7.71 -36.26
C LYS A 18 -1.30 8.61 -35.10
N THR A 19 -1.80 9.82 -35.08
CA THR A 19 -1.45 10.88 -34.12
C THR A 19 -2.69 11.44 -33.41
N ILE A 20 -2.50 12.35 -32.45
CA ILE A 20 -3.63 13.05 -31.82
C ILE A 20 -4.47 13.83 -32.84
N LYS A 21 -3.85 14.34 -33.91
CA LYS A 21 -4.55 15.07 -34.97
C LYS A 21 -5.60 14.19 -35.66
N ASP A 22 -5.37 12.89 -35.76
CA ASP A 22 -6.35 11.95 -36.33
C ASP A 22 -7.55 11.75 -35.42
N VAL A 23 -7.34 11.78 -34.10
CA VAL A 23 -8.43 11.72 -33.11
C VAL A 23 -9.23 13.03 -33.13
N ILE A 24 -8.56 14.18 -33.28
CA ILE A 24 -9.22 15.49 -33.45
C ILE A 24 -10.05 15.52 -34.73
N LYS A 25 -9.54 14.98 -35.85
CA LYS A 25 -10.31 14.83 -37.10
C LYS A 25 -11.56 13.97 -36.90
N ILE A 26 -11.48 12.88 -36.13
CA ILE A 26 -12.65 12.05 -35.79
C ILE A 26 -13.66 12.86 -34.98
N ALA A 27 -13.19 13.64 -33.99
CA ALA A 27 -14.05 14.49 -33.18
C ALA A 27 -14.79 15.51 -34.06
N ASN A 28 -14.06 16.27 -34.88
CA ASN A 28 -14.65 17.28 -35.77
C ASN A 28 -15.64 16.69 -36.77
N LYS A 29 -15.29 15.55 -37.40
CA LYS A 29 -16.19 14.86 -38.35
C LYS A 29 -17.51 14.42 -37.69
N ARG A 30 -17.50 14.15 -36.38
CA ARG A 30 -18.66 13.71 -35.60
C ARG A 30 -19.39 14.86 -34.89
N GLY A 31 -18.93 16.12 -35.04
CA GLY A 31 -19.46 17.25 -34.28
C GLY A 31 -19.14 17.20 -32.78
N PHE A 32 -18.04 16.54 -32.41
CA PHE A 32 -17.56 16.45 -31.02
C PHE A 32 -16.27 17.24 -30.84
N ILE A 33 -16.01 17.65 -29.60
CA ILE A 33 -14.78 18.29 -29.17
C ILE A 33 -13.95 17.26 -28.39
N LEU A 34 -12.68 17.09 -28.76
CA LEU A 34 -11.74 16.26 -28.01
C LEU A 34 -11.16 17.08 -26.85
N ILE A 35 -11.43 16.68 -25.60
CA ILE A 35 -10.89 17.34 -24.41
C ILE A 35 -9.48 16.82 -24.07
N SER A 36 -9.23 15.54 -24.33
CA SER A 36 -7.92 14.93 -24.06
C SER A 36 -6.82 15.52 -24.96
N ASN A 37 -5.72 15.95 -24.34
CA ASN A 37 -4.59 16.60 -25.03
C ASN A 37 -3.40 15.66 -25.33
N LYS A 38 -3.48 14.38 -24.93
CA LYS A 38 -2.40 13.39 -25.11
C LYS A 38 -2.87 12.22 -25.97
N PHE A 39 -2.05 11.84 -26.95
CA PHE A 39 -2.28 10.63 -27.75
C PHE A 39 -1.78 9.40 -27.00
N CYS A 40 -2.67 8.42 -26.82
CA CYS A 40 -2.34 7.14 -26.19
C CYS A 40 -2.62 5.94 -27.12
N GLY A 41 -2.99 6.18 -28.38
CA GLY A 41 -3.36 5.17 -29.37
C GLY A 41 -4.87 5.06 -29.61
N MET A 42 -5.29 4.52 -30.77
CA MET A 42 -6.70 4.47 -31.19
C MET A 42 -7.60 3.59 -30.30
N LYS A 43 -7.05 2.54 -29.71
CA LYS A 43 -7.76 1.61 -28.82
C LYS A 43 -7.81 2.09 -27.36
N LYS A 44 -7.41 3.33 -27.09
CA LYS A 44 -7.48 3.94 -25.75
C LYS A 44 -8.68 4.87 -25.63
N LYS A 45 -9.13 5.06 -24.40
CA LYS A 45 -10.20 5.99 -24.06
C LYS A 45 -9.70 7.43 -24.11
N TYR A 46 -10.53 8.30 -24.65
CA TYR A 46 -10.36 9.75 -24.67
C TYR A 46 -11.60 10.39 -24.08
N MET A 47 -11.45 11.63 -23.62
CA MET A 47 -12.54 12.47 -23.16
C MET A 47 -13.08 13.29 -24.34
N TRP A 48 -14.39 13.20 -24.57
CA TRP A 48 -15.13 13.85 -25.65
C TRP A 48 -16.18 14.78 -25.06
N ARG A 49 -16.52 15.85 -25.78
CA ARG A 49 -17.64 16.74 -25.47
C ARG A 49 -18.55 16.87 -26.69
N CYS A 50 -19.86 16.83 -26.50
CA CYS A 50 -20.82 17.04 -27.58
C CYS A 50 -21.23 18.51 -27.66
N GLN A 51 -22.01 18.85 -28.67
CA GLN A 51 -22.54 20.21 -28.85
C GLN A 51 -23.42 20.66 -27.67
N ASN A 52 -24.12 19.72 -27.02
CA ASN A 52 -24.94 20.00 -25.83
C ASN A 52 -24.12 20.07 -24.53
N GLY A 53 -22.78 20.11 -24.62
CA GLY A 53 -21.89 20.29 -23.46
C GLY A 53 -21.61 19.02 -22.64
N HIS A 54 -22.26 17.89 -22.92
CA HIS A 54 -22.00 16.64 -22.19
C HIS A 54 -20.60 16.10 -22.45
N GLU A 55 -19.90 15.74 -21.38
CA GLU A 55 -18.57 15.15 -21.42
C GLU A 55 -18.62 13.65 -21.14
N TRP A 56 -17.96 12.82 -21.95
CA TRP A 56 -17.91 11.37 -21.72
C TRP A 56 -16.60 10.73 -22.17
N ASN A 57 -16.36 9.52 -21.67
CA ASN A 57 -15.19 8.73 -22.02
C ASN A 57 -15.53 7.65 -23.04
N ALA A 58 -14.84 7.64 -24.18
CA ALA A 58 -15.00 6.62 -25.20
C ALA A 58 -13.69 6.31 -25.94
N VAL A 59 -13.58 5.09 -26.45
CA VAL A 59 -12.43 4.66 -27.25
C VAL A 59 -12.46 5.35 -28.61
N ALA A 60 -11.35 5.93 -29.07
CA ALA A 60 -11.32 6.66 -30.35
C ALA A 60 -11.74 5.82 -31.55
N ASP A 61 -11.39 4.53 -31.57
CA ASP A 61 -11.84 3.62 -32.62
C ASP A 61 -13.35 3.34 -32.56
N ASN A 62 -13.95 3.27 -31.36
CA ASN A 62 -15.40 3.09 -31.20
C ASN A 62 -16.16 4.36 -31.61
N VAL A 63 -15.66 5.54 -31.24
CA VAL A 63 -16.21 6.83 -31.69
C VAL A 63 -16.07 7.00 -33.19
N LYS A 64 -14.98 6.49 -33.77
CA LYS A 64 -14.85 6.41 -35.23
C LYS A 64 -15.94 5.50 -35.83
N GLN A 65 -16.18 4.32 -35.25
CA GLN A 65 -17.10 3.31 -35.76
C GLN A 65 -18.60 3.59 -35.57
N GLY A 66 -19.03 4.31 -34.52
CA GLY A 66 -20.46 4.54 -34.31
C GLY A 66 -20.79 5.30 -33.05
N THR A 67 -20.02 5.05 -31.98
CA THR A 67 -20.35 5.45 -30.61
C THR A 67 -20.37 6.97 -30.44
N GLY A 68 -21.51 7.52 -30.01
CA GLY A 68 -21.68 8.94 -29.74
C GLY A 68 -21.67 9.26 -28.24
N CYS A 69 -22.14 10.47 -27.92
CA CYS A 69 -22.38 10.90 -26.55
C CYS A 69 -23.43 10.02 -25.89
N PRO A 70 -23.20 9.35 -24.74
CA PRO A 70 -24.20 8.48 -24.12
C PRO A 70 -25.42 9.26 -23.60
N TYR A 71 -25.25 10.54 -23.31
CA TYR A 71 -26.32 11.43 -22.87
C TYR A 71 -27.21 11.88 -24.05
N CYS A 72 -26.61 12.14 -25.22
CA CYS A 72 -27.34 12.48 -26.44
C CYS A 72 -27.70 11.26 -27.30
N CYS A 73 -27.09 10.10 -27.07
CA CYS A 73 -27.37 8.90 -27.83
C CYS A 73 -28.75 8.38 -27.43
N SER A 74 -29.58 8.43 -28.45
CA SER A 74 -30.97 8.02 -28.67
C SER A 74 -31.47 6.72 -28.03
N THR A 75 -30.68 5.94 -27.30
CA THR A 75 -31.20 4.69 -26.70
C THR A 75 -31.98 5.02 -25.42
N PRO A 76 -33.28 4.69 -25.36
CA PRO A 76 -34.04 4.84 -24.14
C PRO A 76 -33.58 3.83 -23.07
N THR A 77 -33.77 4.22 -21.82
CA THR A 77 -33.38 3.45 -20.63
C THR A 77 -34.49 3.58 -19.59
N GLU A 78 -34.54 2.69 -18.59
CA GLU A 78 -35.47 2.79 -17.45
C GLU A 78 -35.43 4.18 -16.79
N GLU A 79 -34.25 4.79 -16.68
CA GLU A 79 -34.05 6.10 -16.07
C GLU A 79 -34.67 7.23 -16.91
N LYS A 80 -34.53 7.17 -18.24
CA LYS A 80 -35.17 8.12 -19.15
C LYS A 80 -36.68 7.98 -19.12
N CYS A 81 -37.20 6.75 -19.02
CA CYS A 81 -38.63 6.51 -18.83
C CYS A 81 -39.11 7.17 -17.53
N ARG A 82 -38.41 6.90 -16.40
CA ARG A 82 -38.72 7.52 -15.11
C ARG A 82 -38.75 9.03 -15.22
N PHE A 83 -37.72 9.64 -15.81
CA PHE A 83 -37.64 11.09 -15.97
C PHE A 83 -38.82 11.68 -16.77
N ILE A 84 -39.26 11.01 -17.83
CA ILE A 84 -40.43 11.42 -18.61
C ILE A 84 -41.68 11.37 -17.75
N PHE A 85 -41.94 10.24 -17.05
CA PHE A 85 -43.10 10.13 -16.15
C PHE A 85 -43.08 11.19 -15.05
N GLU A 86 -41.95 11.39 -14.38
CA GLU A 86 -41.82 12.40 -13.32
C GLU A 86 -41.99 13.83 -13.86
N SER A 87 -41.49 14.12 -15.06
CA SER A 87 -41.64 15.44 -15.68
C SER A 87 -43.08 15.70 -16.14
N LEU A 88 -43.72 14.73 -16.78
CA LEU A 88 -45.09 14.89 -17.29
C LEU A 88 -46.11 15.02 -16.16
N LEU A 89 -45.91 14.29 -15.06
CA LEU A 89 -46.91 14.15 -13.99
C LEU A 89 -46.59 14.95 -12.72
N ASP A 90 -45.36 15.47 -12.59
CA ASP A 90 -44.87 16.16 -11.38
C ASP A 90 -45.02 15.32 -10.10
N LYS A 91 -44.78 14.01 -10.24
CA LYS A 91 -44.86 13.00 -9.17
C LYS A 91 -43.68 12.05 -9.25
N LYS A 92 -43.29 11.46 -8.11
CA LYS A 92 -42.16 10.53 -8.03
C LYS A 92 -42.54 9.10 -8.39
N PHE A 93 -41.65 8.41 -9.12
CA PHE A 93 -41.81 7.01 -9.52
C PHE A 93 -40.62 6.15 -9.05
N PRO A 94 -40.48 5.93 -7.73
CA PRO A 94 -39.43 5.06 -7.18
C PRO A 94 -39.58 3.61 -7.67
N LYS A 95 -38.46 2.87 -7.70
CA LYS A 95 -38.50 1.40 -7.86
C LYS A 95 -39.26 0.81 -6.68
N SER A 96 -40.23 -0.07 -6.96
CA SER A 96 -41.13 -0.58 -5.94
C SER A 96 -41.25 -2.10 -5.98
N GLN A 97 -41.32 -2.72 -4.80
CA GLN A 97 -41.64 -4.13 -4.60
C GLN A 97 -43.09 -4.31 -4.14
N VAL A 98 -44.00 -3.44 -4.57
CA VAL A 98 -45.43 -3.50 -4.21
C VAL A 98 -46.09 -4.84 -4.58
N LEU A 99 -45.51 -5.59 -5.52
CA LEU A 99 -45.95 -6.94 -5.89
C LEU A 99 -45.17 -8.06 -5.17
N GLY A 100 -44.53 -7.77 -4.03
CA GLY A 100 -43.76 -8.72 -3.24
C GLY A 100 -42.40 -9.05 -3.87
N ARG A 101 -42.14 -10.32 -4.18
CA ARG A 101 -40.89 -10.73 -4.86
C ARG A 101 -40.77 -10.22 -6.31
N LEU A 102 -41.86 -9.72 -6.88
CA LEU A 102 -41.89 -9.10 -8.21
C LEU A 102 -41.81 -7.58 -8.06
N GLY A 103 -40.75 -6.97 -8.61
CA GLY A 103 -40.56 -5.52 -8.60
C GLY A 103 -41.04 -4.85 -9.89
N LEU A 104 -41.42 -3.58 -9.78
CA LEU A 104 -41.74 -2.67 -10.88
C LEU A 104 -40.64 -1.59 -11.02
N ASP A 105 -40.36 -1.16 -12.25
CA ASP A 105 -39.27 -0.21 -12.55
C ASP A 105 -39.56 1.22 -12.06
N GLY A 106 -40.84 1.57 -11.96
CA GLY A 106 -41.32 2.75 -11.27
C GLY A 106 -42.81 2.60 -10.90
N TYR A 107 -43.17 3.02 -9.69
CA TYR A 107 -44.55 3.03 -9.20
C TYR A 107 -44.84 4.31 -8.43
N CYS A 108 -45.97 4.94 -8.74
CA CYS A 108 -46.52 6.06 -7.99
C CYS A 108 -47.82 5.63 -7.33
N GLU A 109 -47.82 5.57 -6.01
CA GLU A 109 -48.97 5.13 -5.20
C GLU A 109 -50.15 6.09 -5.32
N GLU A 110 -49.90 7.39 -5.30
CA GLU A 110 -50.93 8.44 -5.39
C GLU A 110 -51.74 8.38 -6.69
N LEU A 111 -51.12 7.92 -7.78
CA LEU A 111 -51.75 7.81 -9.10
C LEU A 111 -52.21 6.38 -9.41
N GLY A 112 -51.89 5.40 -8.56
CA GLY A 112 -52.07 3.99 -8.85
C GLY A 112 -51.40 3.57 -10.17
N LEU A 113 -50.28 4.20 -10.54
CA LEU A 113 -49.67 4.10 -11.87
C LEU A 113 -48.25 3.54 -11.79
N ALA A 114 -47.93 2.56 -12.62
CA ALA A 114 -46.62 1.95 -12.74
C ALA A 114 -46.14 1.89 -14.18
N PHE A 115 -44.82 1.82 -14.38
CA PHE A 115 -44.23 1.51 -15.69
C PHE A 115 -43.17 0.41 -15.59
N GLU A 116 -42.96 -0.26 -16.72
CA GLU A 116 -41.97 -1.34 -16.88
C GLU A 116 -41.29 -1.22 -18.25
N TYR A 117 -39.96 -1.19 -18.27
CA TYR A 117 -39.18 -1.04 -19.50
C TYR A 117 -38.73 -2.39 -20.05
N GLN A 118 -39.31 -2.82 -21.16
CA GLN A 118 -39.04 -4.12 -21.76
C GLN A 118 -37.84 -4.04 -22.71
N GLY A 119 -36.67 -4.49 -22.26
CA GLY A 119 -35.43 -4.50 -23.04
C GLY A 119 -35.44 -5.51 -24.21
N ILE A 120 -34.39 -5.47 -25.06
CA ILE A 120 -34.22 -6.35 -26.24
C ILE A 120 -34.27 -7.86 -25.92
N GLN A 121 -34.05 -8.22 -24.65
CA GLN A 121 -34.10 -9.59 -24.12
C GLN A 121 -35.51 -10.21 -24.19
N HIS A 122 -36.58 -9.41 -24.30
CA HIS A 122 -37.94 -9.91 -24.50
C HIS A 122 -38.26 -10.25 -25.97
N TYR A 123 -37.43 -9.80 -26.93
CA TYR A 123 -37.75 -9.88 -28.36
C TYR A 123 -36.78 -10.72 -29.18
N ASN A 124 -35.59 -11.05 -28.65
CA ASN A 124 -34.59 -11.83 -29.40
C ASN A 124 -34.05 -13.01 -28.58
N PRO A 125 -34.39 -14.26 -28.95
CA PRO A 125 -33.91 -15.46 -28.25
C PRO A 125 -32.39 -15.70 -28.37
N ASN A 126 -31.67 -14.96 -29.23
CA ASN A 126 -30.22 -15.12 -29.48
C ASN A 126 -29.36 -13.96 -28.93
N HIS A 127 -29.78 -13.29 -27.85
CA HIS A 127 -28.92 -12.33 -27.15
C HIS A 127 -27.86 -13.06 -26.29
N TYR A 128 -26.66 -12.50 -26.12
CA TYR A 128 -25.45 -13.09 -25.47
C TYR A 128 -25.67 -13.74 -24.08
N PHE A 129 -26.80 -13.46 -23.42
CA PHE A 129 -27.21 -14.03 -22.12
C PHE A 129 -28.08 -15.31 -22.23
N HIS A 130 -28.57 -15.68 -23.42
CA HIS A 130 -29.46 -16.84 -23.65
C HIS A 130 -28.80 -17.99 -24.41
N GLN A 131 -27.47 -17.97 -24.61
CA GLN A 131 -26.75 -18.97 -25.40
C GLN A 131 -26.88 -20.42 -24.88
N HIS A 132 -27.43 -20.64 -23.68
CA HIS A 132 -27.44 -21.97 -23.06
C HIS A 132 -28.80 -22.53 -22.60
N ASN A 133 -29.94 -21.82 -22.70
CA ASN A 133 -31.22 -22.41 -22.24
C ASN A 133 -32.45 -21.83 -22.94
N LYS A 134 -33.17 -22.67 -23.70
CA LYS A 134 -34.51 -22.36 -24.27
C LYS A 134 -35.59 -22.17 -23.19
N GLU A 135 -35.36 -22.64 -21.97
CA GLU A 135 -36.30 -22.53 -20.83
C GLU A 135 -36.46 -21.09 -20.32
N SER A 136 -35.46 -20.22 -20.47
CA SER A 136 -35.49 -18.89 -19.84
C SER A 136 -36.41 -17.85 -20.53
N PHE A 137 -36.93 -18.14 -21.72
CA PHE A 137 -37.81 -17.23 -22.46
C PHE A 137 -39.27 -17.36 -22.00
N ASN A 138 -39.73 -18.60 -21.79
CA ASN A 138 -41.06 -18.87 -21.25
C ASN A 138 -41.19 -18.40 -19.80
N ASP A 139 -40.12 -18.50 -19.00
CA ASP A 139 -40.06 -17.96 -17.64
C ASP A 139 -40.15 -16.42 -17.60
N GLN A 140 -39.73 -15.74 -18.67
CA GLN A 140 -39.84 -14.29 -18.78
C GLN A 140 -41.30 -13.90 -19.07
N ILE A 141 -41.94 -14.59 -20.02
CA ILE A 141 -43.35 -14.41 -20.37
C ILE A 141 -44.26 -14.72 -19.17
N ASP A 142 -44.01 -15.81 -18.45
CA ASP A 142 -44.74 -16.18 -17.24
C ASP A 142 -44.57 -15.12 -16.13
N ARG A 143 -43.37 -14.54 -15.97
CA ARG A 143 -43.14 -13.44 -15.04
C ARG A 143 -43.87 -12.15 -15.43
N ASP A 144 -43.87 -11.79 -16.71
CA ASP A 144 -44.56 -10.60 -17.21
C ASP A 144 -46.08 -10.73 -17.06
N ASN A 145 -46.62 -11.93 -17.29
CA ASN A 145 -48.02 -12.27 -17.07
C ASN A 145 -48.40 -12.17 -15.59
N ARG A 146 -47.60 -12.77 -14.69
CA ARG A 146 -47.81 -12.69 -13.23
C ARG A 146 -47.76 -11.25 -12.72
N LYS A 147 -46.84 -10.42 -13.24
CA LYS A 147 -46.79 -8.98 -12.90
C LYS A 147 -48.04 -8.26 -13.35
N SER A 148 -48.51 -8.54 -14.57
CA SER A 148 -49.71 -7.92 -15.14
C SER A 148 -50.96 -8.29 -14.35
N GLU A 149 -51.09 -9.55 -13.93
CA GLU A 149 -52.20 -10.02 -13.11
C GLU A 149 -52.15 -9.45 -11.68
N ALA A 150 -50.96 -9.39 -11.08
CA ALA A 150 -50.78 -8.80 -9.75
C ALA A 150 -51.03 -7.28 -9.73
N CYS A 151 -50.75 -6.57 -10.82
CA CYS A 151 -51.14 -5.16 -10.98
C CYS A 151 -52.67 -5.01 -11.07
N LYS A 152 -53.36 -5.85 -11.87
CA LYS A 152 -54.83 -5.85 -11.98
C LYS A 152 -55.51 -6.10 -10.63
N GLN A 153 -55.04 -7.08 -9.87
CA GLN A 153 -55.60 -7.41 -8.55
C GLN A 153 -55.47 -6.26 -7.54
N ARG A 154 -54.44 -5.41 -7.68
CA ARG A 154 -54.20 -4.25 -6.81
C ARG A 154 -54.74 -2.93 -7.38
N ASN A 155 -55.50 -2.98 -8.48
CA ASN A 155 -56.00 -1.80 -9.18
C ASN A 155 -54.88 -0.82 -9.61
N ILE A 156 -53.72 -1.35 -10.01
CA ILE A 156 -52.57 -0.57 -10.49
C ILE A 156 -52.58 -0.58 -12.02
N ILE A 157 -52.59 0.61 -12.63
CA ILE A 157 -52.41 0.80 -14.07
C ILE A 157 -50.93 0.57 -14.39
N LYS A 158 -50.61 -0.43 -15.21
CA LYS A 158 -49.24 -0.74 -15.63
C LYS A 158 -49.03 -0.35 -17.09
N VAL A 159 -48.03 0.48 -17.35
CA VAL A 159 -47.59 0.86 -18.71
C VAL A 159 -46.35 0.08 -19.08
N ASP A 160 -46.49 -0.88 -20.00
CA ASP A 160 -45.37 -1.61 -20.59
C ASP A 160 -44.74 -0.79 -21.73
N ILE A 161 -43.43 -0.53 -21.65
CA ILE A 161 -42.70 0.28 -22.61
C ILE A 161 -41.79 -0.63 -23.44
N PRO A 162 -42.13 -0.91 -24.71
CA PRO A 162 -41.35 -1.81 -25.56
C PRO A 162 -40.12 -1.10 -26.14
N TYR A 163 -38.94 -1.73 -26.02
CA TYR A 163 -37.69 -1.26 -26.65
C TYR A 163 -37.79 -1.11 -28.18
N THR A 164 -38.70 -1.84 -28.84
CA THR A 164 -38.87 -1.84 -30.29
C THR A 164 -39.56 -0.59 -30.84
N GLU A 165 -40.50 0.00 -30.08
CA GLU A 165 -41.24 1.20 -30.49
C GLU A 165 -40.58 2.47 -29.95
N ALA A 166 -40.05 2.41 -28.73
CA ALA A 166 -39.20 3.43 -28.16
C ALA A 166 -37.74 3.23 -28.61
N LYS A 167 -37.42 3.56 -29.87
CA LYS A 167 -36.01 3.52 -30.36
C LYS A 167 -35.26 4.84 -30.21
N THR A 168 -35.99 5.94 -30.07
CA THR A 168 -35.46 7.29 -29.85
C THR A 168 -36.14 7.93 -28.65
N ILE A 169 -35.57 9.03 -28.15
CA ILE A 169 -36.13 9.76 -27.00
C ILE A 169 -37.48 10.39 -27.36
N GLU A 170 -37.59 10.92 -28.57
CA GLU A 170 -38.81 11.56 -29.08
C GLU A 170 -39.94 10.54 -29.22
N ARG A 171 -39.63 9.34 -29.74
CA ARG A 171 -40.60 8.25 -29.82
C ARG A 171 -40.97 7.69 -28.45
N LEU A 172 -40.03 7.65 -27.51
CA LEU A 172 -40.32 7.25 -26.13
C LEU A 172 -41.29 8.26 -25.47
N GLU A 173 -41.06 9.55 -25.63
CA GLU A 173 -41.92 10.61 -25.09
C GLU A 173 -43.32 10.57 -25.71
N GLN A 174 -43.41 10.42 -27.04
CA GLN A 174 -44.68 10.25 -27.75
C GLN A 174 -45.44 9.01 -27.29
N PHE A 175 -44.75 7.88 -27.11
CA PHE A 175 -45.36 6.63 -26.64
C PHE A 175 -45.92 6.77 -25.22
N ILE A 176 -45.11 7.29 -24.29
CA ILE A 176 -45.54 7.48 -22.88
C ILE A 176 -46.73 8.45 -22.83
N THR A 177 -46.67 9.56 -23.57
CA THR A 177 -47.76 10.53 -23.66
C THR A 177 -49.04 9.87 -24.17
N ALA A 178 -48.97 9.10 -25.26
CA ALA A 178 -50.12 8.40 -25.82
C ALA A 178 -50.72 7.38 -24.82
N GLN A 179 -49.90 6.65 -24.07
CA GLN A 179 -50.38 5.73 -23.04
C GLN A 179 -51.05 6.47 -21.88
N LEU A 180 -50.47 7.56 -21.38
CA LEU A 180 -51.08 8.37 -20.32
C LEU A 180 -52.47 8.90 -20.73
N HIS A 181 -52.60 9.39 -21.97
CA HIS A 181 -53.89 9.82 -22.52
C HIS A 181 -54.90 8.67 -22.62
N LYS A 182 -54.46 7.49 -23.08
CA LYS A 182 -55.31 6.28 -23.19
C LYS A 182 -55.89 5.86 -21.83
N TYR A 183 -55.12 6.02 -20.76
CA TYR A 183 -55.55 5.71 -19.39
C TYR A 183 -56.23 6.89 -18.68
N GLY A 184 -56.48 8.01 -19.38
CA GLY A 184 -57.16 9.18 -18.82
C GLY A 184 -56.34 9.96 -17.78
N VAL A 185 -55.01 9.78 -17.75
CA VAL A 185 -54.13 10.47 -16.79
C VAL A 185 -53.84 11.88 -17.29
N LYS A 186 -54.10 12.90 -16.45
CA LYS A 186 -53.86 14.31 -16.78
C LYS A 186 -52.36 14.62 -16.78
N ILE A 187 -51.86 15.17 -17.87
CA ILE A 187 -50.48 15.67 -18.00
C ILE A 187 -50.40 17.10 -17.47
N ASN A 188 -49.41 17.35 -16.61
CA ASN A 188 -49.23 18.63 -15.92
C ASN A 188 -48.20 19.54 -16.60
N SER A 189 -47.16 18.97 -17.24
CA SER A 189 -46.12 19.77 -17.89
C SER A 189 -45.41 19.05 -19.03
N ALA A 190 -44.65 19.78 -19.86
CA ALA A 190 -43.83 19.22 -20.93
C ALA A 190 -42.47 18.73 -20.42
N VAL A 191 -41.89 17.71 -21.06
CA VAL A 191 -40.58 17.17 -20.65
C VAL A 191 -39.48 18.19 -20.97
N ASN A 192 -38.80 18.68 -19.93
CA ASN A 192 -37.64 19.55 -20.10
C ASN A 192 -36.34 18.74 -19.93
N TRP A 193 -35.77 18.29 -21.06
CA TRP A 193 -34.52 17.53 -21.08
C TRP A 193 -33.29 18.32 -20.60
N ASP A 194 -33.31 19.66 -20.50
CA ASP A 194 -32.22 20.44 -19.90
C ASP A 194 -32.11 20.20 -18.38
N LYS A 195 -33.19 19.76 -17.74
CA LYS A 195 -33.20 19.37 -16.33
C LYS A 195 -32.77 17.91 -16.13
N TYR A 196 -32.62 17.13 -17.20
CA TYR A 196 -32.18 15.74 -17.13
C TYR A 196 -30.69 15.67 -16.79
N LYS A 197 -30.39 15.63 -15.50
CA LYS A 197 -29.05 15.36 -14.98
C LYS A 197 -28.91 13.86 -14.82
N GLY A 198 -28.65 13.16 -15.93
CA GLY A 198 -28.46 11.71 -15.92
C GLY A 198 -27.45 11.24 -14.88
N ASP A 199 -27.68 10.05 -14.34
CA ASP A 199 -26.97 9.37 -13.27
C ASP A 199 -26.76 10.22 -12.00
N GLN A 200 -27.69 10.05 -11.06
CA GLN A 200 -27.67 10.46 -9.65
C GLN A 200 -26.32 10.14 -8.93
N SER A 201 -25.45 9.31 -9.52
CA SER A 201 -24.17 8.87 -8.95
C SER A 201 -23.14 9.96 -8.67
N LEU A 202 -23.16 11.13 -9.33
CA LEU A 202 -22.19 12.20 -9.06
C LEU A 202 -22.49 12.90 -7.72
N VAL A 203 -23.75 13.25 -7.49
CA VAL A 203 -24.20 13.97 -6.28
C VAL A 203 -24.11 13.03 -5.08
N ASP A 204 -24.58 11.79 -5.21
CA ASP A 204 -24.45 10.77 -4.16
C ASP A 204 -22.99 10.45 -3.84
N PHE A 205 -22.11 10.47 -4.84
CA PHE A 205 -20.68 10.30 -4.63
C PHE A 205 -20.07 11.47 -3.87
N GLN A 206 -20.36 12.71 -4.26
CA GLN A 206 -19.89 13.91 -3.55
C GLN A 206 -20.38 13.94 -2.09
N ASN A 207 -21.65 13.66 -1.84
CA ASN A 207 -22.21 13.53 -0.48
C ASN A 207 -21.51 12.43 0.33
N SER A 208 -21.21 11.28 -0.29
CA SER A 208 -20.48 10.19 0.37
C SER A 208 -19.03 10.55 0.72
N LEU A 209 -18.39 11.43 -0.06
CA LEU A 209 -17.05 11.93 0.19
C LEU A 209 -17.03 12.93 1.35
N GLU A 210 -18.03 13.82 1.43
CA GLU A 210 -18.19 14.77 2.54
C GLU A 210 -18.34 14.05 3.88
N ILE A 211 -19.22 13.05 3.96
CA ILE A 211 -19.41 12.22 5.17
C ILE A 211 -18.09 11.58 5.63
N LYS A 212 -17.22 11.21 4.69
CA LYS A 212 -15.92 10.57 4.97
C LYS A 212 -14.78 11.56 5.19
N ASN A 213 -15.04 12.88 5.18
CA ASN A 213 -14.04 13.95 5.24
C ASN A 213 -13.00 13.84 4.11
N ILE A 214 -13.47 13.56 2.90
CA ILE A 214 -12.65 13.40 1.70
C ILE A 214 -13.09 14.43 0.67
N LYS A 215 -12.12 15.07 0.03
CA LYS A 215 -12.32 15.98 -1.09
C LYS A 215 -11.87 15.33 -2.39
N LEU A 216 -12.68 15.45 -3.44
CA LEU A 216 -12.29 15.04 -4.79
C LEU A 216 -11.45 16.16 -5.44
N LEU A 217 -10.20 15.86 -5.82
CA LEU A 217 -9.31 16.81 -6.49
C LEU A 217 -9.35 16.73 -8.03
N SER A 218 -9.96 15.67 -8.56
CA SER A 218 -10.05 15.50 -10.01
C SER A 218 -11.10 16.46 -10.56
N LYS A 219 -10.71 17.29 -11.55
CA LYS A 219 -11.61 18.28 -12.17
C LYS A 219 -12.85 17.66 -12.84
N ALA A 220 -12.76 16.38 -13.24
CA ALA A 220 -13.85 15.65 -13.88
C ALA A 220 -13.98 14.24 -13.27
N TYR A 221 -15.22 13.79 -13.08
CA TYR A 221 -15.54 12.45 -12.61
C TYR A 221 -15.57 11.46 -13.77
N MET A 222 -14.57 10.58 -13.85
CA MET A 222 -14.44 9.59 -14.94
C MET A 222 -15.25 8.29 -14.74
N GLY A 223 -16.25 8.28 -13.85
CA GLY A 223 -17.10 7.11 -13.55
C GLY A 223 -16.58 6.20 -12.43
N SER A 224 -17.45 5.31 -11.93
CA SER A 224 -17.23 4.54 -10.68
C SER A 224 -16.03 3.58 -10.70
N HIS A 225 -15.63 3.08 -11.87
CA HIS A 225 -14.48 2.18 -12.05
C HIS A 225 -13.17 2.89 -12.40
N SER A 226 -13.19 4.22 -12.55
CA SER A 226 -12.01 5.00 -12.87
C SER A 226 -11.28 5.43 -11.60
N LYS A 227 -9.97 5.66 -11.73
CA LYS A 227 -9.15 6.25 -10.68
C LYS A 227 -9.32 7.76 -10.67
N HIS A 228 -9.39 8.32 -9.48
CA HIS A 228 -9.42 9.76 -9.24
C HIS A 228 -8.45 10.09 -8.11
N ARG A 229 -8.08 11.36 -8.06
CA ARG A 229 -7.28 11.95 -7.00
C ARG A 229 -8.18 12.53 -5.91
N TYR A 230 -7.86 12.21 -4.66
CA TYR A 230 -8.57 12.62 -3.46
C TYR A 230 -7.62 13.31 -2.49
N GLU A 231 -8.19 14.08 -1.56
CA GLU A 231 -7.51 14.72 -0.43
C GLU A 231 -8.31 14.45 0.85
N CYS A 232 -7.62 14.16 1.95
CA CYS A 232 -8.27 13.96 3.24
C CYS A 232 -8.34 15.28 3.97
N ASN A 233 -9.54 15.76 4.31
CA ASN A 233 -9.71 17.03 5.04
C ASN A 233 -9.14 16.97 6.48
N ARG A 234 -8.91 15.77 7.03
CA ARG A 234 -8.35 15.59 8.38
C ARG A 234 -6.82 15.72 8.43
N CYS A 235 -6.12 15.21 7.42
CA CYS A 235 -4.65 15.13 7.44
C CYS A 235 -3.97 15.69 6.18
N ASN A 236 -4.76 16.28 5.28
CA ASN A 236 -4.35 16.82 3.98
C ASN A 236 -3.59 15.83 3.09
N TYR A 237 -3.67 14.53 3.39
CA TYR A 237 -3.03 13.50 2.58
C TYR A 237 -3.76 13.35 1.26
N GLN A 238 -3.02 13.40 0.16
CA GLN A 238 -3.53 13.22 -1.19
C GLN A 238 -3.20 11.82 -1.71
N TRP A 239 -4.18 11.14 -2.33
CA TRP A 239 -3.98 9.81 -2.91
C TRP A 239 -4.84 9.56 -4.14
N GLU A 240 -4.48 8.54 -4.90
CA GLU A 240 -5.27 8.05 -6.03
C GLU A 240 -5.95 6.72 -5.70
N ALA A 241 -7.24 6.62 -5.98
CA ALA A 241 -8.03 5.41 -5.78
C ALA A 241 -9.21 5.34 -6.76
N VAL A 242 -9.83 4.16 -6.88
CA VAL A 242 -11.03 3.99 -7.71
C VAL A 242 -12.25 4.52 -6.97
N ALA A 243 -13.12 5.27 -7.65
CA ALA A 243 -14.30 5.90 -7.04
C ALA A 243 -15.21 4.93 -6.26
N ARG A 244 -15.52 3.76 -6.83
CA ARG A 244 -16.34 2.74 -6.13
C ARG A 244 -15.69 2.26 -4.82
N ASP A 245 -14.36 2.19 -4.76
CA ASP A 245 -13.63 1.64 -3.61
C ASP A 245 -13.60 2.67 -2.47
N VAL A 246 -13.43 3.96 -2.81
CA VAL A 246 -13.56 5.08 -1.85
C VAL A 246 -14.99 5.17 -1.31
N ARG A 247 -15.99 5.03 -2.19
CA ARG A 247 -17.40 5.01 -1.82
C ARG A 247 -17.72 3.86 -0.85
N ASN A 248 -17.39 2.63 -1.24
CA ASN A 248 -17.89 1.43 -0.55
C ASN A 248 -17.02 0.96 0.62
N LYS A 249 -15.69 1.15 0.59
CA LYS A 249 -14.77 0.37 1.43
C LYS A 249 -13.65 1.14 2.13
N SER A 250 -13.30 2.36 1.71
CA SER A 250 -12.02 2.95 2.15
C SER A 250 -12.06 4.46 2.43
N GLY A 251 -11.74 4.82 3.67
CA GLY A 251 -11.40 6.19 4.08
C GLY A 251 -9.94 6.55 3.75
N CYS A 252 -9.42 7.63 4.33
CA CYS A 252 -8.03 8.05 4.12
C CYS A 252 -7.04 6.96 4.56
N PRO A 253 -6.15 6.46 3.68
CA PRO A 253 -5.22 5.38 4.00
C PRO A 253 -4.14 5.83 5.00
N GLN A 254 -3.82 7.11 5.07
CA GLN A 254 -2.88 7.64 6.07
C GLN A 254 -3.50 7.63 7.47
N CYS A 255 -4.76 8.08 7.62
CA CYS A 255 -5.47 8.01 8.89
C CYS A 255 -5.69 6.57 9.36
N ALA A 256 -5.93 5.64 8.44
CA ALA A 256 -6.13 4.22 8.73
C ALA A 256 -4.81 3.46 8.97
N GLY A 257 -3.64 4.08 8.84
CA GLY A 257 -2.33 3.42 8.98
C GLY A 257 -1.96 2.46 7.83
N ASN A 258 -2.76 2.41 6.76
CA ASN A 258 -2.60 1.49 5.62
C ASN A 258 -2.00 2.16 4.38
N ARG A 259 -1.48 3.38 4.51
CA ARG A 259 -0.80 4.11 3.43
C ARG A 259 0.43 3.34 2.95
N ARG A 260 0.56 3.22 1.62
CA ARG A 260 1.78 2.70 0.99
C ARG A 260 2.91 3.71 1.15
N TYR A 261 4.05 3.22 1.61
CA TYR A 261 5.24 4.04 1.77
C TYR A 261 5.90 4.33 0.41
N ASN A 262 6.57 5.47 0.32
CA ASN A 262 7.40 5.88 -0.81
C ASN A 262 8.87 6.04 -0.38
N ILE A 263 9.73 6.50 -1.28
CA ILE A 263 11.15 6.70 -1.00
C ILE A 263 11.41 7.82 0.02
N ASN A 264 10.64 8.91 0.00
CA ASN A 264 10.77 10.00 0.96
C ASN A 264 10.48 9.51 2.39
N ASP A 265 9.49 8.64 2.54
CA ASP A 265 9.21 8.00 3.83
C ASP A 265 10.40 7.16 4.33
N MET A 266 11.18 6.55 3.44
CA MET A 266 12.40 5.82 3.81
C MET A 266 13.47 6.76 4.35
N HIS A 267 13.63 7.95 3.75
CA HIS A 267 14.56 8.96 4.23
C HIS A 267 14.14 9.52 5.59
N GLU A 268 12.85 9.77 5.82
CA GLU A 268 12.35 10.17 7.14
C GLU A 268 12.54 9.07 8.20
N LEU A 269 12.23 7.81 7.85
CA LEU A 269 12.48 6.66 8.72
C LEU A 269 13.97 6.53 9.07
N ALA A 270 14.85 6.78 8.09
CA ALA A 270 16.29 6.79 8.30
C ALA A 270 16.69 7.84 9.34
N LYS A 271 16.24 9.09 9.16
CA LYS A 271 16.49 10.20 10.11
C LYS A 271 16.05 9.85 11.54
N LYS A 272 14.81 9.35 11.70
CA LYS A 272 14.27 8.94 13.01
C LYS A 272 15.08 7.81 13.67
N SER A 273 15.69 6.95 12.87
CA SER A 273 16.46 5.80 13.34
C SER A 273 17.97 6.08 13.48
N ASN A 274 18.40 7.33 13.28
CA ASN A 274 19.81 7.74 13.18
C ASN A 274 20.60 6.97 12.10
N LEU A 275 19.95 6.78 10.94
CA LEU A 275 20.47 6.11 9.75
C LEU A 275 20.38 7.02 8.52
N ARG A 276 21.08 6.64 7.45
CA ARG A 276 20.88 7.16 6.09
C ARG A 276 20.41 6.04 5.17
N PHE A 277 19.40 6.32 4.35
CA PHE A 277 18.94 5.44 3.28
C PHE A 277 19.77 5.70 2.02
N LEU A 278 20.46 4.68 1.49
CA LEU A 278 21.41 4.82 0.38
C LEU A 278 20.89 4.25 -0.96
N SER A 279 19.74 3.60 -0.97
CA SER A 279 19.20 3.03 -2.22
C SER A 279 18.43 4.08 -3.01
N ASN A 280 18.60 4.06 -4.34
CA ASN A 280 17.94 5.01 -5.24
C ASN A 280 16.43 4.76 -5.39
N GLU A 281 15.96 3.58 -4.98
CA GLU A 281 14.56 3.17 -5.11
C GLU A 281 14.07 2.37 -3.90
N TYR A 282 12.76 2.45 -3.67
CA TYR A 282 12.04 1.67 -2.68
C TYR A 282 11.14 0.63 -3.37
N LEU A 283 11.50 -0.66 -3.29
CA LEU A 283 10.70 -1.78 -3.84
C LEU A 283 9.94 -2.53 -2.74
N GLY A 284 9.40 -1.80 -1.76
CA GLY A 284 8.52 -2.36 -0.73
C GLY A 284 9.20 -2.72 0.60
N ALA A 285 8.37 -2.95 1.61
CA ALA A 285 8.79 -3.01 3.01
C ALA A 285 9.63 -4.25 3.37
N ASN A 286 9.48 -5.33 2.60
CA ASN A 286 10.11 -6.63 2.87
C ASN A 286 11.37 -6.88 2.03
N THR A 287 11.71 -5.97 1.13
CA THR A 287 12.88 -6.08 0.26
C THR A 287 14.06 -5.38 0.92
N LYS A 288 15.18 -6.09 1.12
CA LYS A 288 16.37 -5.53 1.79
C LYS A 288 16.96 -4.38 0.97
N ARG A 289 17.29 -3.27 1.61
CA ARG A 289 17.90 -2.08 0.99
C ARG A 289 19.18 -1.70 1.71
N LYS A 290 20.04 -0.88 1.07
CA LYS A 290 21.29 -0.39 1.65
C LYS A 290 20.99 0.78 2.59
N TRP A 291 21.47 0.68 3.84
CA TRP A 291 21.39 1.71 4.87
C TRP A 291 22.79 1.94 5.46
N GLN A 292 23.04 3.15 5.94
CA GLN A 292 24.27 3.55 6.61
C GLN A 292 23.95 4.04 8.03
N CYS A 293 24.76 3.66 9.01
CA CYS A 293 24.67 4.20 10.37
C CYS A 293 25.30 5.59 10.43
N CYS A 294 24.60 6.58 11.00
CA CYS A 294 25.18 7.92 11.18
C CYS A 294 26.27 7.96 12.28
N THR A 295 26.30 6.99 13.20
CA THR A 295 27.27 6.96 14.32
C THR A 295 28.62 6.35 13.95
N CYS A 296 28.63 5.25 13.20
CA CYS A 296 29.85 4.49 12.91
C CYS A 296 30.08 4.26 11.41
N GLU A 297 29.30 4.94 10.57
CA GLU A 297 29.33 4.91 9.11
C GLU A 297 29.16 3.53 8.46
N TYR A 298 28.84 2.51 9.25
CA TYR A 298 28.71 1.16 8.77
C TYR A 298 27.52 1.02 7.81
N ILE A 299 27.76 0.40 6.65
CA ILE A 299 26.75 0.16 5.62
C ILE A 299 26.30 -1.30 5.67
N TRP A 300 24.98 -1.54 5.65
CA TRP A 300 24.42 -2.89 5.57
C TRP A 300 23.06 -2.95 4.88
N ASN A 301 22.69 -4.16 4.48
CA ASN A 301 21.40 -4.44 3.88
C ASN A 301 20.36 -4.86 4.93
N VAL A 302 19.27 -4.10 5.06
CA VAL A 302 18.16 -4.40 5.98
C VAL A 302 16.82 -4.04 5.35
N LYS A 303 15.78 -4.78 5.74
CA LYS A 303 14.40 -4.54 5.31
C LYS A 303 13.88 -3.25 5.96
N PRO A 304 13.22 -2.35 5.22
CA PRO A 304 12.57 -1.18 5.80
C PRO A 304 11.60 -1.50 6.93
N SER A 305 10.83 -2.59 6.81
CA SER A 305 9.94 -3.06 7.89
C SER A 305 10.70 -3.40 9.18
N SER A 306 11.90 -3.98 9.08
CA SER A 306 12.73 -4.27 10.24
C SER A 306 13.30 -3.02 10.89
N VAL A 307 13.70 -2.01 10.10
CA VAL A 307 14.16 -0.71 10.64
C VAL A 307 13.03 -0.04 11.41
N ARG A 308 11.82 -0.02 10.83
CA ARG A 308 10.62 0.49 11.50
C ARG A 308 10.31 -0.24 12.80
N ASN A 309 10.53 -1.56 12.86
CA ASN A 309 10.37 -2.36 14.07
C ASN A 309 11.56 -2.23 15.06
N GLY A 310 12.43 -1.23 14.90
CA GLY A 310 13.49 -0.90 15.85
C GLY A 310 14.83 -1.61 15.61
N LYS A 311 15.05 -2.26 14.45
CA LYS A 311 16.35 -2.87 14.14
C LYS A 311 17.43 -1.80 13.97
N ARG A 312 18.42 -1.79 14.86
CA ARG A 312 19.54 -0.85 14.89
C ARG A 312 20.77 -1.36 14.12
N CYS A 313 21.80 -0.51 14.07
CA CYS A 313 23.08 -0.85 13.46
C CYS A 313 23.72 -2.09 14.14
N PRO A 314 24.01 -3.17 13.39
CA PRO A 314 24.58 -4.38 13.97
C PRO A 314 26.01 -4.18 14.50
N LYS A 315 26.76 -3.20 13.97
CA LYS A 315 28.11 -2.86 14.47
C LYS A 315 28.04 -2.20 15.84
N CYS A 316 27.18 -1.20 16.02
CA CYS A 316 26.98 -0.53 17.31
C CYS A 316 26.34 -1.44 18.36
N SER A 317 25.41 -2.32 17.94
CA SER A 317 24.74 -3.26 18.85
C SER A 317 25.55 -4.53 19.16
N GLY A 318 26.78 -4.66 18.66
CA GLY A 318 27.60 -5.86 18.85
C GLY A 318 27.12 -7.13 18.14
N ASN A 319 26.04 -7.05 17.36
CA ASN A 319 25.41 -8.16 16.63
C ASN A 319 25.94 -8.30 15.19
N LEU A 320 27.20 -7.95 15.00
CA LEU A 320 27.82 -7.95 13.70
C LEU A 320 28.12 -9.39 13.25
N ARG A 321 27.69 -9.76 12.04
CA ARG A 321 27.98 -11.09 11.50
C ARG A 321 29.49 -11.27 11.36
N ILE A 322 29.97 -12.41 11.86
CA ILE A 322 31.35 -12.86 11.74
C ILE A 322 31.57 -13.34 10.30
N THR A 323 32.49 -12.70 9.59
CA THR A 323 33.02 -13.15 8.30
C THR A 323 34.47 -13.60 8.52
N TYR A 324 35.03 -14.37 7.58
CA TYR A 324 36.42 -14.83 7.69
C TYR A 324 37.41 -13.65 7.79
N ASP A 325 37.28 -12.63 6.94
CA ASP A 325 38.16 -11.45 6.96
C ASP A 325 38.13 -10.72 8.30
N ARG A 326 36.92 -10.52 8.84
CA ARG A 326 36.74 -9.92 10.16
C ARG A 326 37.37 -10.79 11.23
N PHE A 327 37.11 -12.09 11.20
CA PHE A 327 37.69 -13.03 12.15
C PHE A 327 39.23 -12.96 12.15
N LYS A 328 39.85 -12.86 10.97
CA LYS A 328 41.29 -12.67 10.80
C LYS A 328 41.79 -11.37 11.46
N GLU A 329 41.11 -10.24 11.23
CA GLU A 329 41.42 -8.98 11.91
C GLU A 329 41.28 -9.08 13.44
N CYS A 330 40.28 -9.83 13.92
CA CYS A 330 40.00 -9.99 15.35
C CYS A 330 41.07 -10.80 16.06
N ILE A 331 41.52 -11.92 15.49
CA ILE A 331 42.60 -12.73 16.10
C ILE A 331 43.91 -11.95 16.13
N GLN A 332 44.21 -11.13 15.11
CA GLN A 332 45.36 -10.21 15.10
C GLN A 332 45.25 -9.19 16.24
N LYS A 333 44.13 -8.46 16.34
CA LYS A 333 43.91 -7.46 17.41
C LYS A 333 43.95 -8.04 18.82
N LYS A 334 43.56 -9.31 18.99
CA LYS A 334 43.56 -10.00 20.28
C LYS A 334 44.87 -10.74 20.58
N ASN A 335 45.88 -10.65 19.70
CA ASN A 335 47.14 -11.38 19.82
C ASN A 335 46.90 -12.89 19.97
N ILE A 336 46.10 -13.46 19.06
CA ILE A 336 45.74 -14.87 19.01
C ILE A 336 46.18 -15.43 17.66
N GLN A 337 46.86 -16.57 17.70
CA GLN A 337 47.27 -17.34 16.54
C GLN A 337 46.34 -18.55 16.38
N LEU A 338 45.79 -18.73 15.18
CA LEU A 338 45.12 -19.95 14.76
C LEU A 338 46.19 -20.94 14.27
N LEU A 339 46.19 -22.18 14.78
CA LEU A 339 47.25 -23.16 14.50
C LEU A 339 46.92 -24.12 13.35
N GLU A 340 45.72 -24.02 12.78
CA GLU A 340 45.23 -24.88 11.71
C GLU A 340 44.56 -24.08 10.59
N ARG A 341 44.33 -24.72 9.43
CA ARG A 341 43.63 -24.10 8.31
C ARG A 341 42.15 -23.90 8.66
N TYR A 342 41.66 -22.67 8.48
CA TYR A 342 40.25 -22.34 8.69
C TYR A 342 39.35 -23.00 7.64
N GLN A 343 38.22 -23.56 8.09
CA GLN A 343 37.19 -24.17 7.24
C GLN A 343 35.85 -23.43 7.40
N GLU A 344 35.25 -23.48 8.59
CA GLU A 344 33.96 -22.87 8.92
C GLU A 344 33.85 -22.36 10.37
N LEU A 345 32.74 -21.69 10.71
CA LEU A 345 32.54 -21.05 12.02
C LEU A 345 32.21 -22.01 13.16
N SER A 346 31.52 -23.12 12.87
CA SER A 346 31.06 -24.14 13.83
C SER A 346 32.18 -25.06 14.32
N HIS A 347 33.20 -25.24 13.49
CA HIS A 347 34.34 -26.09 13.80
C HIS A 347 35.16 -25.55 14.98
N LYS A 348 35.72 -26.46 15.79
CA LYS A 348 36.61 -26.14 16.91
C LYS A 348 38.05 -26.21 16.43
N TYR A 349 38.79 -25.12 16.60
CA TYR A 349 40.19 -25.03 16.20
C TYR A 349 41.12 -24.85 17.40
N PRO A 350 42.36 -25.34 17.29
CA PRO A 350 43.42 -25.00 18.23
C PRO A 350 43.91 -23.56 18.02
N PHE A 351 43.89 -22.80 19.11
CA PHE A 351 44.39 -21.42 19.19
C PHE A 351 45.53 -21.31 20.19
N LYS A 352 46.43 -20.35 19.96
CA LYS A 352 47.49 -19.95 20.90
C LYS A 352 47.40 -18.44 21.16
N CYS A 353 47.42 -18.03 22.42
CA CYS A 353 47.52 -16.61 22.76
C CYS A 353 48.99 -16.21 22.73
N LEU A 354 49.33 -15.18 21.97
CA LEU A 354 50.69 -14.67 21.86
C LEU A 354 51.11 -13.85 23.10
N MET A 355 50.15 -13.39 23.92
CA MET A 355 50.45 -12.66 25.16
C MET A 355 50.84 -13.59 26.32
N CYS A 356 50.11 -14.70 26.52
CA CYS A 356 50.33 -15.60 27.67
C CYS A 356 50.77 -17.01 27.28
N ASN A 357 51.01 -17.26 25.99
CA ASN A 357 51.37 -18.56 25.40
C ASN A 357 50.35 -19.70 25.62
N TYR A 358 49.21 -19.44 26.25
CA TYR A 358 48.17 -20.42 26.51
C TYR A 358 47.57 -20.97 25.20
N ARG A 359 47.44 -22.30 25.12
CA ARG A 359 46.80 -23.00 23.99
C ARG A 359 45.43 -23.53 24.40
N TRP A 360 44.44 -23.42 23.54
CA TRP A 360 43.09 -23.95 23.78
C TRP A 360 42.37 -24.30 22.48
N ASN A 361 41.40 -25.21 22.58
CA ASN A 361 40.56 -25.60 21.44
C ASN A 361 39.14 -25.03 21.60
N THR A 362 38.65 -24.25 20.64
CA THR A 362 37.30 -23.68 20.68
C THR A 362 36.82 -23.22 19.31
N THR A 363 35.60 -22.69 19.19
CA THR A 363 35.07 -22.18 17.92
C THR A 363 35.53 -20.76 17.63
N ALA A 364 35.59 -20.39 16.34
CA ALA A 364 35.93 -19.04 15.91
C ALA A 364 34.99 -17.97 16.52
N SER A 365 33.71 -18.30 16.71
CA SER A 365 32.72 -17.44 17.37
C SER A 365 33.04 -17.17 18.85
N ALA A 366 33.51 -18.20 19.57
CA ALA A 366 33.93 -18.05 20.97
C ALA A 366 35.19 -17.18 21.09
N VAL A 367 36.15 -17.33 20.16
CA VAL A 367 37.34 -16.45 20.11
C VAL A 367 36.96 -15.01 19.77
N TRP A 368 36.08 -14.81 18.78
CA TRP A 368 35.57 -13.51 18.38
C TRP A 368 34.93 -12.76 19.54
N SER A 369 34.08 -13.43 20.31
CA SER A 369 33.38 -12.82 21.46
C SER A 369 34.26 -12.70 22.71
N LYS A 370 34.90 -13.78 23.17
CA LYS A 370 35.55 -13.86 24.50
C LYS A 370 37.07 -13.71 24.48
N GLY A 371 37.75 -14.04 23.38
CA GLY A 371 39.22 -14.02 23.29
C GLY A 371 39.89 -15.12 24.12
N CYS A 372 41.11 -14.87 24.60
CA CYS A 372 41.86 -15.84 25.39
C CYS A 372 41.23 -16.04 26.79
N PRO A 373 40.81 -17.26 27.16
CA PRO A 373 40.18 -17.52 28.45
C PRO A 373 41.15 -17.35 29.63
N GLN A 374 42.44 -17.61 29.44
CA GLN A 374 43.45 -17.47 30.50
C GLN A 374 43.70 -15.99 30.84
N CYS A 375 43.91 -15.13 29.83
CA CYS A 375 44.02 -13.68 30.05
C CYS A 375 42.76 -13.11 30.71
N SER A 376 41.57 -13.56 30.29
CA SER A 376 40.30 -13.14 30.90
C SER A 376 40.21 -13.54 32.39
N LYS A 377 40.59 -14.78 32.73
CA LYS A 377 40.64 -15.25 34.13
C LYS A 377 41.64 -14.43 34.96
N ASN A 378 42.84 -14.17 34.44
CA ASN A 378 43.87 -13.39 35.12
C ASN A 378 43.42 -11.95 35.36
N LYS A 379 42.76 -11.31 34.38
CA LYS A 379 42.19 -9.96 34.54
C LYS A 379 41.14 -9.90 35.65
N LYS A 380 40.22 -10.87 35.71
CA LYS A 380 39.21 -10.95 36.80
C LYS A 380 39.86 -11.12 38.17
N LYS A 381 40.93 -11.92 38.27
CA LYS A 381 41.67 -12.09 39.52
C LYS A 381 42.38 -10.79 39.92
N LEU A 382 42.97 -10.07 38.98
CA LEU A 382 43.59 -8.76 39.23
C LEU A 382 42.57 -7.73 39.73
N THR A 383 41.38 -7.65 39.12
CA THR A 383 40.30 -6.75 39.61
C THR A 383 39.89 -7.05 41.04
N LYS A 384 39.79 -8.34 41.42
CA LYS A 384 39.51 -8.72 42.82
C LYS A 384 40.64 -8.31 43.77
N LEU A 385 41.90 -8.36 43.31
CA LEU A 385 43.03 -7.89 44.12
C LEU A 385 43.06 -6.37 44.28
N LEU A 386 42.64 -5.62 43.26
CA LEU A 386 42.53 -4.16 43.34
C LEU A 386 41.48 -3.73 44.38
N VAL A 387 40.30 -4.34 44.36
CA VAL A 387 39.25 -4.09 45.38
C VAL A 387 39.76 -4.46 46.79
N LEU A 388 40.42 -5.61 46.93
CA LEU A 388 41.02 -6.02 48.20
C LEU A 388 42.10 -5.03 48.67
N ALA A 389 42.85 -4.42 47.74
CA ALA A 389 43.84 -3.41 48.08
C ALA A 389 43.15 -2.19 48.74
N GLU A 390 42.12 -1.65 48.08
CA GLU A 390 41.35 -0.50 48.55
C GLU A 390 40.71 -0.75 49.92
N GLU A 391 40.04 -1.89 50.12
CA GLU A 391 39.45 -2.31 51.40
C GLU A 391 40.46 -2.35 52.55
N ARG A 392 41.75 -2.56 52.24
CA ARG A 392 42.83 -2.67 53.23
C ARG A 392 43.70 -1.42 53.32
N GLY A 393 43.32 -0.32 52.66
CA GLY A 393 44.10 0.92 52.65
C GLY A 393 45.44 0.78 51.92
N LEU A 394 45.48 -0.08 50.90
CA LEU A 394 46.63 -0.35 50.06
C LEU A 394 46.30 -0.03 48.59
N LYS A 395 47.32 0.23 47.79
CA LYS A 395 47.25 0.37 46.33
C LYS A 395 48.14 -0.68 45.69
N LEU A 396 47.58 -1.54 44.84
CA LEU A 396 48.35 -2.55 44.11
C LEU A 396 49.12 -1.88 42.95
N LEU A 397 50.44 -2.07 42.89
CA LEU A 397 51.32 -1.48 41.87
C LEU A 397 51.63 -2.40 40.69
N THR A 398 51.43 -3.72 40.85
CA THR A 398 51.66 -4.69 39.77
C THR A 398 50.63 -4.57 38.66
N SER A 399 51.09 -4.48 37.41
CA SER A 399 50.26 -4.40 36.19
C SER A 399 49.68 -5.75 35.75
N GLU A 400 50.25 -6.88 36.21
CA GLU A 400 49.84 -8.23 35.84
C GLU A 400 49.56 -9.14 37.04
N TYR A 401 48.67 -10.11 36.86
CA TYR A 401 48.37 -11.10 37.89
C TYR A 401 49.41 -12.23 37.91
N LEU A 402 50.32 -12.17 38.88
CA LEU A 402 51.39 -13.16 39.07
C LEU A 402 51.00 -14.44 39.84
N GLY A 403 49.78 -14.53 40.39
CA GLY A 403 49.33 -15.68 41.21
C GLY A 403 49.11 -15.37 42.69
N LEU A 404 48.32 -16.16 43.42
CA LEU A 404 48.02 -15.89 44.84
C LEU A 404 49.21 -16.11 45.79
N CYS A 405 50.17 -16.95 45.39
CA CYS A 405 51.30 -17.34 46.21
C CYS A 405 52.60 -16.58 45.87
N VAL A 406 52.54 -15.69 44.87
CA VAL A 406 53.65 -14.82 44.46
C VAL A 406 53.52 -13.47 45.18
N LYS A 407 54.65 -12.82 45.46
CA LYS A 407 54.64 -11.48 46.04
C LYS A 407 54.24 -10.46 44.98
N HIS A 408 53.30 -9.59 45.33
CA HIS A 408 52.93 -8.41 44.55
C HIS A 408 53.44 -7.17 45.27
N GLU A 409 53.64 -6.08 44.52
CA GLU A 409 53.99 -4.77 45.05
C GLU A 409 52.73 -4.00 45.43
N TRP A 410 52.68 -3.51 46.67
CA TRP A 410 51.57 -2.77 47.25
C TRP A 410 52.10 -1.49 47.91
N GLN A 411 51.45 -0.36 47.70
CA GLN A 411 51.74 0.90 48.40
C GLN A 411 50.70 1.12 49.50
N CYS A 412 51.12 1.45 50.71
CA CYS A 412 50.17 1.84 51.76
C CYS A 412 49.68 3.27 51.55
N LEU A 413 48.36 3.47 51.56
CA LEU A 413 47.75 4.79 51.36
C LEU A 413 47.96 5.75 52.54
N ASN A 414 48.29 5.25 53.74
CA ASN A 414 48.46 6.09 54.94
C ASN A 414 49.91 6.55 55.17
N CYS A 415 50.90 5.92 54.54
CA CYS A 415 52.32 6.25 54.77
C CYS A 415 53.21 6.13 53.54
N ASP A 416 52.60 5.89 52.37
CA ASP A 416 53.23 5.74 51.05
C ASP A 416 54.33 4.70 50.91
N ARG A 417 54.56 3.88 51.94
CA ARG A 417 55.55 2.80 51.88
C ARG A 417 55.09 1.68 50.96
N ILE A 418 56.03 1.21 50.15
CA ILE A 418 55.86 0.06 49.26
C ILE A 418 56.25 -1.22 49.99
N TYR A 419 55.43 -2.25 49.86
CA TYR A 419 55.59 -3.57 50.47
C TYR A 419 55.44 -4.65 49.41
N GLN A 420 56.28 -5.68 49.48
CA GLN A 420 56.14 -6.88 48.67
C GLN A 420 55.43 -7.98 49.48
N LEU A 421 54.11 -8.10 49.28
CA LEU A 421 53.25 -9.02 50.04
C LEU A 421 52.55 -9.99 49.10
N LYS A 422 52.34 -11.22 49.58
CA LYS A 422 51.46 -12.18 48.88
C LYS A 422 50.01 -11.71 49.01
N PRO A 423 49.18 -11.83 47.97
CA PRO A 423 47.74 -11.57 48.06
C PRO A 423 47.02 -12.30 49.20
N THR A 424 47.45 -13.52 49.53
CA THR A 424 46.92 -14.28 50.66
C THR A 424 47.19 -13.58 51.99
N ASN A 425 48.35 -12.94 52.17
CA ASN A 425 48.69 -12.24 53.41
C ASN A 425 47.80 -11.00 53.60
N VAL A 426 47.53 -10.26 52.53
CA VAL A 426 46.65 -9.09 52.55
C VAL A 426 45.21 -9.52 52.92
N ARG A 427 44.73 -10.64 52.36
CA ARG A 427 43.41 -11.20 52.68
C ARG A 427 43.26 -11.55 54.17
N HIS A 428 44.28 -12.13 54.80
CA HIS A 428 44.25 -12.55 56.20
C HIS A 428 44.53 -11.42 57.21
N GLY A 429 44.52 -10.13 56.83
CA GLY A 429 44.68 -9.06 57.81
C GLY A 429 46.08 -8.47 57.93
N THR A 430 46.99 -8.76 57.00
CA THR A 430 48.29 -8.07 56.99
C THR A 430 48.09 -6.62 56.56
N SER A 431 47.98 -5.71 57.52
CA SER A 431 47.99 -4.27 57.31
C SER A 431 49.42 -3.73 57.26
N CYS A 432 49.56 -2.47 56.84
CA CYS A 432 50.85 -1.78 56.85
C CYS A 432 51.54 -1.88 58.22
N ARG A 433 52.68 -2.58 58.28
CA ARG A 433 53.43 -2.80 59.53
C ARG A 433 53.85 -1.50 60.19
N THR A 434 54.21 -0.49 59.39
CA THR A 434 54.63 0.82 59.89
C THR A 434 53.46 1.57 60.53
N CYS A 435 52.28 1.59 59.90
CA CYS A 435 51.09 2.18 60.51
C CYS A 435 50.63 1.41 61.76
N LYS A 436 50.77 0.08 61.77
CA LYS A 436 50.45 -0.76 62.93
C LYS A 436 51.37 -0.48 64.13
N LEU A 437 52.66 -0.22 63.88
CA LEU A 437 53.63 0.13 64.92
C LEU A 437 53.42 1.56 65.45
N ARG A 438 53.07 2.53 64.59
CA ARG A 438 52.71 3.89 65.02
C ARG A 438 51.49 3.88 65.95
N LYS A 439 50.39 3.22 65.56
CA LYS A 439 49.19 3.08 66.40
C LYS A 439 49.44 2.38 67.74
N ARG A 440 50.44 1.50 67.84
CA ARG A 440 50.80 0.84 69.11
C ARG A 440 51.60 1.73 70.05
N LYS A 441 52.37 2.69 69.51
CA LYS A 441 53.12 3.68 70.30
C LYS A 441 52.26 4.85 70.77
N GLU A 442 51.09 5.07 70.18
CA GLU A 442 50.13 6.10 70.59
C GLU A 442 49.16 5.62 71.69
N VAL A 443 49.16 4.32 72.02
CA VAL A 443 48.26 3.68 73.00
C VAL A 443 49.01 3.29 74.30
N ILE A 444 50.32 3.48 74.33
CA ILE A 444 51.19 3.40 75.51
C ILE A 444 51.61 4.82 75.82
#